data_AF-A0A9W4CYF6-F1
#
_entry.id   AF-A0A9W4CYF6-F1
#
_cell.length_a   1.000
_cell.length_b   1.000
_cell.length_c   1.000
_cell.angle_alpha   90.00
_cell.angle_beta   90.00
_cell.angle_gamma   90.00
#
_symmetry.space_group_name_H-M   'P 1'
#
loop_
_entity.id
_entity.type
_entity.pdbx_description
1 polymer ?
#
loop_
_entity_poly.entity_id
_entity_poly.type
_entity_poly.pdbx_seq_one_letter_code
_entity_poly.pdbx_strand_id
1 'polypeptide(L)'
;MVRRNIAQSRIYISIPQPIIMATMKRKQVVDTEGWTHVVRKPRGTGYSKDRRVVRSNTHAGDFEINGVPYLDRTLENLHQEFCHWKKEWEESSACEKLQILLLKRKGSCGMKKVSNIVVLGLGSLLSARRDARRSSGTQLAAVQTILEILGPEIPVVVQDPQYTETDETFLSTRGWRVVKDPQAFDFVCESSLVFAVHCYIEIYKSIASRNKAPAVIIGTKMDNFKRMENSLDMIETALLLDNMVEECEAIDFPQIRYDFSDTKIYWRKKLNSTYSNDK
;
A
#
# COMPACT_ATOMS: atom_id res chain seq x y z
N MET A 1 -67.30 54.17 -63.21
CA MET A 1 -65.89 54.63 -63.26
C MET A 1 -65.38 54.73 -61.83
N VAL A 2 -64.72 53.69 -61.30
CA VAL A 2 -64.10 53.69 -59.97
C VAL A 2 -62.83 52.83 -60.07
N ARG A 3 -61.65 53.46 -60.01
CA ARG A 3 -60.36 52.75 -60.07
C ARG A 3 -59.96 52.30 -58.68
N ARG A 4 -59.84 50.98 -58.51
CA ARG A 4 -59.22 50.29 -57.36
C ARG A 4 -57.70 50.43 -57.47
N ASN A 5 -57.03 50.67 -56.34
CA ASN A 5 -55.58 50.60 -56.21
C ASN A 5 -55.21 49.52 -55.18
N ILE A 6 -54.12 48.80 -55.48
CA ILE A 6 -53.75 47.50 -54.91
C ILE A 6 -52.76 47.66 -53.74
N ALA A 7 -53.02 46.87 -52.69
CA ALA A 7 -52.17 46.21 -51.69
C ALA A 7 -50.86 46.85 -51.18
N GLN A 8 -50.74 46.94 -49.85
CA GLN A 8 -49.88 46.03 -49.06
C GLN A 8 -50.19 46.19 -47.56
N SER A 9 -50.77 45.16 -46.96
CA SER A 9 -51.02 45.03 -45.52
C SER A 9 -49.88 44.25 -44.86
N ARG A 10 -49.25 44.84 -43.84
CA ARG A 10 -48.26 44.19 -42.97
C ARG A 10 -48.96 43.23 -42.01
N ILE A 11 -48.71 41.94 -42.16
CA ILE A 11 -49.07 40.91 -41.19
C ILE A 11 -47.86 40.67 -40.28
N TYR A 12 -47.98 40.99 -39.00
CA TYR A 12 -47.04 40.56 -37.96
C TYR A 12 -47.45 39.15 -37.51
N ILE A 13 -46.68 38.14 -37.90
CA ILE A 13 -46.82 36.78 -37.40
C ILE A 13 -45.79 36.59 -36.27
N SER A 14 -46.30 36.39 -35.06
CA SER A 14 -45.54 36.04 -33.86
C SER A 14 -44.93 34.65 -34.02
N ILE A 15 -43.62 34.57 -34.20
CA ILE A 15 -42.86 33.31 -34.23
C ILE A 15 -42.55 32.90 -32.78
N PRO A 16 -42.82 31.64 -32.38
CA PRO A 16 -42.53 31.16 -31.02
C PRO A 16 -41.03 31.17 -30.73
N GLN A 17 -40.67 31.63 -29.52
CA GLN A 17 -39.31 31.65 -29.01
C GLN A 17 -38.79 30.21 -28.84
N PRO A 18 -37.57 29.87 -29.32
CA PRO A 18 -36.97 28.60 -29.00
C PRO A 18 -36.60 28.54 -27.51
N ILE A 19 -37.01 27.45 -26.87
CA ILE A 19 -36.75 27.07 -25.49
C ILE A 19 -35.23 27.08 -25.23
N ILE A 20 -34.77 27.89 -24.28
CA ILE A 20 -33.39 27.82 -23.77
C ILE A 20 -33.30 26.59 -22.87
N MET A 21 -32.86 25.47 -23.43
CA MET A 21 -32.25 24.42 -22.63
C MET A 21 -30.88 24.91 -22.18
N ALA A 22 -30.78 25.32 -20.91
CA ALA A 22 -29.53 25.66 -20.29
C ALA A 22 -28.72 24.37 -20.03
N THR A 23 -27.99 23.90 -21.02
CA THR A 23 -26.91 22.93 -20.82
C THR A 23 -25.63 23.35 -21.55
N MET A 24 -24.55 23.35 -20.76
CA MET A 24 -23.13 23.27 -21.16
C MET A 24 -22.51 24.44 -21.95
N LYS A 25 -21.73 25.27 -21.24
CA LYS A 25 -20.70 26.13 -21.84
C LYS A 25 -19.48 25.29 -22.30
N ARG A 26 -19.48 24.78 -23.53
CA ARG A 26 -18.27 24.36 -24.26
C ARG A 26 -18.43 24.66 -25.74
N LYS A 27 -17.52 25.46 -26.30
CA LYS A 27 -17.45 25.70 -27.75
C LYS A 27 -16.46 24.67 -28.33
N GLN A 28 -16.95 23.78 -29.18
CA GLN A 28 -16.14 22.86 -29.97
C GLN A 28 -15.83 23.50 -31.32
N VAL A 29 -14.59 23.37 -31.77
CA VAL A 29 -14.19 23.73 -33.14
C VAL A 29 -13.51 22.50 -33.74
N VAL A 30 -13.94 22.15 -34.96
CA VAL A 30 -13.43 21.03 -35.76
C VAL A 30 -12.47 21.59 -36.81
N ASP A 31 -11.31 20.97 -36.97
CA ASP A 31 -10.34 21.34 -38.00
C ASP A 31 -10.58 20.60 -39.34
N THR A 32 -9.79 20.93 -40.37
CA THR A 32 -9.91 20.37 -41.72
C THR A 32 -9.48 18.90 -41.85
N GLU A 33 -9.02 18.26 -40.77
CA GLU A 33 -8.70 16.82 -40.71
C GLU A 33 -9.66 16.06 -39.78
N GLY A 34 -10.73 16.71 -39.29
CA GLY A 34 -11.84 16.07 -38.56
C GLY A 34 -11.64 15.93 -37.05
N TRP A 35 -10.61 16.55 -36.46
CA TRP A 35 -10.39 16.51 -35.01
C TRP A 35 -11.07 17.69 -34.31
N THR A 36 -11.70 17.42 -33.17
CA THR A 36 -12.40 18.44 -32.37
C THR A 36 -11.54 18.91 -31.20
N HIS A 37 -11.14 20.19 -31.21
CA HIS A 37 -10.38 20.81 -30.13
C HIS A 37 -11.28 21.59 -29.16
N VAL A 38 -11.06 21.41 -27.85
CA VAL A 38 -11.79 22.12 -26.78
C VAL A 38 -10.91 23.21 -26.17
N VAL A 39 -11.19 24.48 -26.49
CA VAL A 39 -10.42 25.63 -25.99
C VAL A 39 -11.08 26.24 -24.74
N ARG A 40 -10.33 26.39 -23.64
CA ARG A 40 -10.74 27.20 -22.48
C ARG A 40 -10.09 28.58 -22.56
N LYS A 41 -10.83 29.63 -22.20
CA LYS A 41 -10.37 31.03 -22.24
C LYS A 41 -9.12 31.27 -21.35
N PRO A 42 -8.14 32.07 -21.81
CA PRO A 42 -7.01 32.47 -20.98
C PRO A 42 -7.41 33.59 -20.01
N ARG A 43 -6.96 33.51 -18.75
CA ARG A 43 -6.80 34.68 -17.87
C ARG A 43 -5.34 35.12 -17.94
N GLY A 44 -5.14 36.42 -18.12
CA GLY A 44 -3.89 37.03 -18.61
C GLY A 44 -2.67 36.93 -17.70
N THR A 45 -1.55 36.63 -18.35
CA THR A 45 -0.23 37.28 -18.31
C THR A 45 0.31 37.83 -16.99
N GLY A 46 1.24 37.08 -16.40
CA GLY A 46 2.43 37.57 -15.72
C GLY A 46 3.58 36.61 -16.03
N TYR A 47 4.44 37.00 -16.98
CA TYR A 47 5.60 36.21 -17.40
C TYR A 47 6.66 36.25 -16.29
N SER A 48 7.00 35.10 -15.71
CA SER A 48 8.25 34.92 -14.98
C SER A 48 8.83 33.57 -15.41
N LYS A 49 9.97 33.68 -16.08
CA LYS A 49 10.73 32.59 -16.69
C LYS A 49 11.46 31.84 -15.58
N ASP A 50 10.79 30.89 -14.95
CA ASP A 50 11.48 29.87 -14.13
C ASP A 50 11.05 28.49 -14.63
N ARG A 51 12.00 27.75 -15.23
CA ARG A 51 11.79 26.38 -15.69
C ARG A 51 11.70 25.48 -14.46
N ARG A 52 10.59 25.53 -13.75
CA ARG A 52 10.19 24.44 -12.86
C ARG A 52 9.30 23.51 -13.65
N VAL A 53 9.81 22.31 -13.85
CA VAL A 53 9.07 21.13 -14.29
C VAL A 53 7.73 21.15 -13.57
N VAL A 54 6.64 21.29 -14.32
CA VAL A 54 5.28 21.11 -13.80
C VAL A 54 5.18 19.64 -13.42
N ARG A 55 5.56 19.31 -12.18
CA ARG A 55 5.30 18.01 -11.58
C ARG A 55 3.79 17.79 -11.67
N SER A 56 3.36 16.65 -12.19
CA SER A 56 1.95 16.30 -12.19
C SER A 56 1.43 16.34 -10.74
N ASN A 57 0.36 17.09 -10.49
CA ASN A 57 -0.23 17.33 -9.17
C ASN A 57 -0.84 16.08 -8.50
N THR A 58 -0.55 14.86 -8.96
CA THR A 58 -1.16 13.62 -8.42
C THR A 58 -0.35 12.97 -7.30
N HIS A 59 0.90 13.39 -7.07
CA HIS A 59 1.79 12.85 -6.03
C HIS A 59 2.55 13.93 -5.24
N ALA A 60 2.13 15.20 -5.32
CA ALA A 60 2.72 16.25 -4.49
C ALA A 60 2.27 16.01 -3.04
N GLY A 61 3.22 15.66 -2.16
CA GLY A 61 3.00 15.66 -0.72
C GLY A 61 3.01 17.08 -0.14
N ASP A 62 2.62 17.20 1.12
CA ASP A 62 2.71 18.44 1.89
C ASP A 62 4.16 18.72 2.32
N PHE A 63 4.97 17.67 2.53
CA PHE A 63 6.42 17.75 2.79
C PHE A 63 7.18 16.57 2.18
N GLU A 64 8.51 16.63 2.14
CA GLU A 64 9.39 15.57 1.63
C GLU A 64 10.47 15.21 2.65
N ILE A 65 10.74 13.91 2.84
CA ILE A 65 11.90 13.40 3.59
C ILE A 65 12.69 12.49 2.65
N ASN A 66 13.98 12.76 2.48
CA ASN A 66 14.87 11.99 1.59
C ASN A 66 14.31 11.79 0.16
N GLY A 67 13.60 12.79 -0.36
CA GLY A 67 12.98 12.75 -1.70
C GLY A 67 11.69 11.93 -1.79
N VAL A 68 11.17 11.43 -0.67
CA VAL A 68 9.86 10.77 -0.59
C VAL A 68 8.81 11.78 -0.12
N PRO A 69 7.68 11.95 -0.82
CA PRO A 69 6.63 12.89 -0.43
C PRO A 69 5.63 12.28 0.57
N TYR A 70 5.24 13.09 1.56
CA TYR A 70 4.33 12.72 2.66
C TYR A 70 3.21 13.75 2.84
N LEU A 71 2.13 13.36 3.49
CA LEU A 71 1.03 14.23 3.86
C LEU A 71 1.21 14.75 5.29
N ASP A 72 0.89 16.02 5.50
CA ASP A 72 0.81 16.62 6.82
C ASP A 72 -0.58 16.32 7.40
N ARG A 73 -0.60 15.42 8.38
CA ARG A 73 -1.81 14.91 9.04
C ARG A 73 -1.56 14.84 10.53
N THR A 74 -2.58 15.24 11.27
CA THR A 74 -2.64 15.02 12.71
C THR A 74 -2.77 13.52 13.01
N LEU A 75 -2.43 13.13 14.24
CA LEU A 75 -2.61 11.76 14.74
C LEU A 75 -4.06 11.29 14.63
N GLU A 76 -5.03 12.18 14.88
CA GLU A 76 -6.47 11.91 14.74
C GLU A 76 -6.85 11.61 13.29
N ASN A 77 -6.39 12.41 12.33
CA ASN A 77 -6.67 12.18 10.90
C ASN A 77 -6.06 10.86 10.43
N LEU A 78 -4.84 10.55 10.88
CA LEU A 78 -4.18 9.27 10.61
C LEU A 78 -4.98 8.09 11.21
N HIS A 79 -5.50 8.26 12.43
CA HIS A 79 -6.35 7.26 13.07
C HIS A 79 -7.63 6.99 12.28
N GLN A 80 -8.35 8.04 11.88
CA GLN A 80 -9.58 7.91 11.10
C GLN A 80 -9.35 7.21 9.76
N GLU A 81 -8.27 7.57 9.06
CA GLU A 81 -7.91 6.93 7.80
C GLU A 81 -7.50 5.47 7.97
N PHE A 82 -6.73 5.15 9.01
CA PHE A 82 -6.42 3.76 9.33
C PHE A 82 -7.69 2.96 9.65
N CYS A 83 -8.62 3.51 10.44
CA CYS A 83 -9.89 2.86 10.74
C CYS A 83 -10.72 2.58 9.47
N HIS A 84 -10.65 3.45 8.47
CA HIS A 84 -11.25 3.19 7.16
C HIS A 84 -10.61 1.97 6.47
N TRP A 85 -9.28 1.90 6.38
CA TRP A 85 -8.59 0.74 5.77
C TRP A 85 -8.74 -0.55 6.56
N LYS A 86 -8.75 -0.45 7.90
CA LYS A 86 -9.02 -1.58 8.79
C LYS A 86 -10.41 -2.15 8.54
N LYS A 87 -11.43 -1.30 8.45
CA LYS A 87 -12.79 -1.74 8.13
C LYS A 87 -12.87 -2.42 6.77
N GLU A 88 -12.26 -1.84 5.73
CA GLU A 88 -12.22 -2.48 4.40
C GLU A 88 -11.53 -3.85 4.43
N TRP A 89 -10.44 -3.98 5.20
CA TRP A 89 -9.76 -5.24 5.41
C TRP A 89 -10.66 -6.26 6.11
N GLU A 90 -11.26 -5.90 7.24
CA GLU A 90 -12.12 -6.76 8.05
C GLU A 90 -13.35 -7.27 7.29
N GLU A 91 -13.93 -6.44 6.43
CA GLU A 91 -15.07 -6.80 5.57
C GLU A 91 -14.68 -7.65 4.35
N SER A 92 -13.38 -7.85 4.10
CA SER A 92 -12.89 -8.56 2.93
C SER A 92 -12.87 -10.09 3.10
N SER A 93 -13.10 -10.80 1.98
CA SER A 93 -12.89 -12.27 1.95
C SER A 93 -11.45 -12.68 2.22
N ALA A 94 -10.48 -11.77 2.07
CA ALA A 94 -9.07 -12.03 2.36
C ALA A 94 -8.85 -12.15 3.88
N CYS A 95 -9.43 -11.24 4.67
CA CYS A 95 -9.39 -11.31 6.13
C CYS A 95 -10.04 -12.60 6.63
N GLU A 96 -11.25 -12.93 6.18
CA GLU A 96 -11.94 -14.17 6.57
C GLU A 96 -11.07 -15.40 6.27
N LYS A 97 -10.51 -15.50 5.06
CA LYS A 97 -9.61 -16.60 4.68
C LYS A 97 -8.36 -16.65 5.55
N LEU A 98 -7.78 -15.50 5.90
CA LEU A 98 -6.61 -15.43 6.78
C LEU A 98 -6.97 -15.94 8.18
N GLN A 99 -8.10 -15.49 8.74
CA GLN A 99 -8.56 -15.93 10.05
C GLN A 99 -8.78 -17.45 10.07
N ILE A 100 -9.49 -18.00 9.07
CA ILE A 100 -9.70 -19.45 8.93
C ILE A 100 -8.37 -20.19 8.85
N LEU A 101 -7.42 -19.69 8.05
CA LEU A 101 -6.11 -20.32 7.87
C LEU A 101 -5.31 -20.34 9.19
N LEU A 102 -5.25 -19.20 9.89
CA LEU A 102 -4.52 -19.07 11.15
C LEU A 102 -5.16 -19.89 12.26
N LEU A 103 -6.49 -19.89 12.41
CA LEU A 103 -7.20 -20.67 13.41
C LEU A 103 -7.00 -22.18 13.21
N LYS A 104 -7.10 -22.67 11.97
CA LYS A 104 -6.82 -24.09 11.64
C LYS A 104 -5.41 -24.51 12.02
N ARG A 105 -4.46 -23.58 11.99
CA ARG A 105 -3.04 -23.84 12.22
C ARG A 105 -2.50 -23.32 13.56
N LYS A 106 -3.35 -22.69 14.39
CA LYS A 106 -2.98 -22.21 15.72
C LYS A 106 -2.39 -23.32 16.59
N GLY A 107 -2.83 -24.56 16.35
CA GLY A 107 -2.32 -25.77 17.01
C GLY A 107 -1.01 -26.35 16.47
N SER A 108 -0.53 -25.90 15.31
CA SER A 108 0.68 -26.41 14.64
C SER A 108 1.97 -25.94 15.31
N CYS A 109 3.05 -26.69 15.15
CA CYS A 109 4.33 -26.47 15.84
C CYS A 109 4.91 -25.05 15.67
N GLY A 110 4.88 -24.48 14.45
CA GLY A 110 5.36 -23.12 14.19
C GLY A 110 4.58 -22.06 14.96
N MET A 111 3.24 -22.06 14.87
CA MET A 111 2.43 -21.00 15.49
C MET A 111 2.35 -21.09 17.01
N LYS A 112 2.35 -22.30 17.57
CA LYS A 112 2.43 -22.50 19.03
C LYS A 112 3.68 -21.87 19.65
N LYS A 113 4.74 -21.68 18.87
CA LYS A 113 6.01 -21.12 19.33
C LYS A 113 6.11 -19.62 19.12
N VAL A 114 5.19 -18.98 18.40
CA VAL A 114 5.31 -17.54 18.14
C VAL A 114 5.21 -16.78 19.46
N SER A 115 6.30 -16.15 19.87
CA SER A 115 6.40 -15.37 21.10
C SER A 115 6.61 -13.88 20.86
N ASN A 116 6.91 -13.49 19.61
CA ASN A 116 6.99 -12.10 19.19
C ASN A 116 6.66 -11.95 17.69
N ILE A 117 6.21 -10.75 17.32
CA ILE A 117 6.01 -10.35 15.92
C ILE A 117 7.03 -9.26 15.58
N VAL A 118 7.73 -9.43 14.46
CA VAL A 118 8.64 -8.41 13.91
C VAL A 118 8.10 -7.96 12.56
N VAL A 119 7.69 -6.71 12.45
CA VAL A 119 7.19 -6.09 11.21
C VAL A 119 8.27 -5.24 10.60
N LEU A 120 8.60 -5.51 9.35
CA LEU A 120 9.65 -4.82 8.59
C LEU A 120 9.03 -4.25 7.31
N GLY A 121 9.34 -2.99 7.01
CA GLY A 121 9.09 -2.44 5.68
C GLY A 121 7.60 -2.23 5.32
N LEU A 122 6.75 -1.91 6.29
CA LEU A 122 5.31 -1.70 6.08
C LEU A 122 5.00 -0.42 5.26
N GLY A 123 5.93 0.52 5.19
CA GLY A 123 5.78 1.86 4.64
C GLY A 123 5.12 2.84 5.60
N SER A 124 5.23 4.13 5.30
CA SER A 124 4.56 5.18 6.06
C SER A 124 3.07 5.23 5.78
N LEU A 125 2.28 5.39 6.84
CA LEU A 125 0.84 5.63 6.76
C LEU A 125 0.52 7.07 6.34
N LEU A 126 1.54 7.90 6.11
CA LEU A 126 1.44 9.28 5.63
C LEU A 126 2.01 9.46 4.23
N SER A 127 2.36 8.39 3.51
CA SER A 127 2.80 8.49 2.11
C SER A 127 1.81 9.30 1.25
N ALA A 128 2.31 10.30 0.51
CA ALA A 128 1.50 11.07 -0.43
C ALA A 128 1.00 10.21 -1.60
N ARG A 129 1.66 9.08 -1.87
CA ARG A 129 1.16 8.07 -2.81
C ARG A 129 0.03 7.29 -2.13
N ARG A 130 -1.21 7.57 -2.56
CA ARG A 130 -2.43 6.95 -2.02
C ARG A 130 -2.37 5.42 -2.00
N ASP A 131 -1.85 4.80 -3.05
CA ASP A 131 -1.77 3.33 -3.11
C ASP A 131 -0.83 2.78 -2.05
N ALA A 132 0.37 3.35 -1.89
CA ALA A 132 1.32 2.93 -0.85
C ALA A 132 0.71 3.11 0.55
N ARG A 133 0.11 4.27 0.81
CA ARG A 133 -0.54 4.56 2.10
C ARG A 133 -1.69 3.62 2.43
N ARG A 134 -2.53 3.28 1.42
CA ARG A 134 -3.59 2.28 1.55
C ARG A 134 -3.01 0.90 1.85
N SER A 135 -1.99 0.48 1.10
CA SER A 135 -1.34 -0.82 1.29
C SER A 135 -0.73 -0.92 2.68
N SER A 136 0.00 0.10 3.15
CA SER A 136 0.52 0.19 4.54
C SER A 136 -0.61 0.05 5.56
N GLY A 137 -1.70 0.81 5.42
CA GLY A 137 -2.86 0.72 6.32
C GLY A 137 -3.54 -0.66 6.32
N THR A 138 -3.66 -1.29 5.14
CA THR A 138 -4.28 -2.62 4.97
C THR A 138 -3.38 -3.72 5.55
N GLN A 139 -2.07 -3.66 5.31
CA GLN A 139 -1.10 -4.59 5.87
C GLN A 139 -1.02 -4.44 7.40
N LEU A 140 -1.08 -3.22 7.93
CA LEU A 140 -1.14 -2.97 9.37
C LEU A 140 -2.39 -3.61 9.99
N ALA A 141 -3.55 -3.50 9.34
CA ALA A 141 -4.78 -4.16 9.78
C ALA A 141 -4.65 -5.70 9.75
N ALA A 142 -3.98 -6.27 8.74
CA ALA A 142 -3.71 -7.70 8.70
C ALA A 142 -2.79 -8.15 9.84
N VAL A 143 -1.77 -7.36 10.20
CA VAL A 143 -0.93 -7.63 11.38
C VAL A 143 -1.78 -7.61 12.67
N GLN A 144 -2.73 -6.67 12.81
CA GLN A 144 -3.65 -6.67 13.95
C GLN A 144 -4.51 -7.94 14.00
N THR A 145 -5.06 -8.40 12.86
CA THR A 145 -5.81 -9.67 12.79
C THR A 145 -4.94 -10.86 13.20
N ILE A 146 -3.68 -10.90 12.77
CA ILE A 146 -2.73 -11.95 13.18
C ILE A 146 -2.54 -11.88 14.70
N LEU A 147 -2.20 -10.71 15.25
CA LEU A 147 -1.96 -10.50 16.68
C LEU A 147 -3.17 -10.93 17.52
N GLU A 148 -4.39 -10.56 17.14
CA GLU A 148 -5.62 -10.95 17.83
C GLU A 148 -5.81 -12.48 17.88
N ILE A 149 -5.43 -13.20 16.82
CA ILE A 149 -5.53 -14.67 16.78
C ILE A 149 -4.44 -15.34 17.62
N LEU A 150 -3.22 -14.78 17.60
CA LEU A 150 -2.09 -15.38 18.32
C LEU A 150 -2.16 -15.11 19.82
N GLY A 151 -2.52 -13.89 20.20
CA GLY A 151 -2.61 -13.41 21.57
C GLY A 151 -2.25 -11.92 21.61
N PRO A 152 -3.14 -11.02 22.08
CA PRO A 152 -2.90 -9.57 22.08
C PRO A 152 -1.69 -9.14 22.95
N GLU A 153 -1.24 -10.00 23.86
CA GLU A 153 -0.08 -9.81 24.72
C GLU A 153 1.27 -10.04 24.01
N ILE A 154 1.28 -10.64 22.81
CA ILE A 154 2.50 -10.92 22.08
C ILE A 154 3.20 -9.58 21.72
N PRO A 155 4.47 -9.38 22.11
CA PRO A 155 5.21 -8.20 21.76
C PRO A 155 5.32 -8.01 20.24
N VAL A 156 5.04 -6.79 19.78
CA VAL A 156 5.22 -6.39 18.39
C VAL A 156 6.34 -5.37 18.30
N VAL A 157 7.34 -5.66 17.49
CA VAL A 157 8.41 -4.74 17.12
C VAL A 157 8.22 -4.34 15.66
N VAL A 158 8.26 -3.04 15.38
CA VAL A 158 8.06 -2.51 14.03
C VAL A 158 9.20 -1.60 13.64
N GLN A 159 9.60 -1.69 12.37
CA GLN A 159 10.63 -0.85 11.79
C GLN A 159 10.36 -0.60 10.31
N ASP A 160 10.43 0.68 9.95
CA ASP A 160 10.51 1.12 8.57
C ASP A 160 11.34 2.41 8.51
N PRO A 161 12.34 2.52 7.61
CA PRO A 161 13.11 3.75 7.46
C PRO A 161 12.26 4.94 6.98
N GLN A 162 11.04 4.72 6.47
CA GLN A 162 10.11 5.74 6.02
C GLN A 162 9.17 6.26 7.13
N TYR A 163 9.20 5.69 8.33
CA TYR A 163 8.34 6.17 9.42
C TYR A 163 8.65 7.63 9.77
N THR A 164 7.60 8.44 9.74
CA THR A 164 7.57 9.81 10.27
C THR A 164 7.32 9.77 11.78
N GLU A 165 7.64 10.85 12.51
CA GLU A 165 7.34 10.94 13.95
C GLU A 165 5.85 10.66 14.27
N THR A 166 4.94 11.08 13.40
CA THR A 166 3.50 10.78 13.52
C THR A 166 3.22 9.29 13.35
N ASP A 167 3.87 8.60 12.41
CA ASP A 167 3.77 7.13 12.29
C ASP A 167 4.27 6.43 13.57
N GLU A 168 5.43 6.87 14.10
CA GLU A 168 6.03 6.27 15.29
C GLU A 168 5.13 6.44 16.52
N THR A 169 4.59 7.64 16.70
CA THR A 169 3.62 7.95 17.75
C THR A 169 2.38 7.08 17.61
N PHE A 170 1.84 6.98 16.39
CA PHE A 170 0.64 6.18 16.10
C PHE A 170 0.82 4.69 16.36
N LEU A 171 1.96 4.12 16.02
CA LEU A 171 2.26 2.72 16.29
C LEU A 171 2.49 2.50 17.78
N SER A 172 3.16 3.43 18.46
CA SER A 172 3.44 3.37 19.89
C SER A 172 2.17 3.45 20.76
N THR A 173 1.12 4.20 20.35
CA THR A 173 -0.17 4.22 21.08
C THR A 173 -0.89 2.87 21.10
N ARG A 174 -0.48 1.91 20.26
CA ARG A 174 -0.97 0.52 20.24
C ARG A 174 -0.15 -0.43 21.13
N GLY A 175 0.83 0.10 21.86
CA GLY A 175 1.76 -0.70 22.66
C GLY A 175 2.84 -1.39 21.84
N TRP A 176 3.02 -1.01 20.58
CA TRP A 176 4.05 -1.60 19.71
C TRP A 176 5.38 -0.88 19.89
N ARG A 177 6.47 -1.63 19.88
CA ARG A 177 7.81 -1.07 19.98
C ARG A 177 8.29 -0.64 18.60
N VAL A 178 8.33 0.67 18.36
CA VAL A 178 8.95 1.24 17.17
C VAL A 178 10.46 1.35 17.38
N VAL A 179 11.26 0.83 16.45
CA VAL A 179 12.72 0.89 16.51
C VAL A 179 13.30 1.43 15.21
N LYS A 180 14.51 1.97 15.25
CA LYS A 180 15.19 2.54 14.08
C LYS A 180 15.89 1.44 13.29
N ASP A 181 15.99 1.57 11.98
CA ASP A 181 16.81 0.66 11.15
C ASP A 181 18.28 0.67 11.58
N PRO A 182 18.97 -0.49 11.74
CA PRO A 182 18.52 -1.87 11.52
C PRO A 182 18.17 -2.66 12.80
N GLN A 183 17.65 -2.03 13.85
CA GLN A 183 17.49 -2.62 15.19
C GLN A 183 16.44 -3.75 15.26
N ALA A 184 15.36 -3.72 14.47
CA ALA A 184 14.28 -4.71 14.52
C ALA A 184 14.77 -6.13 14.19
N PHE A 185 15.81 -6.26 13.37
CA PHE A 185 16.37 -7.56 13.02
C PHE A 185 17.02 -8.26 14.22
N ASP A 186 17.42 -7.53 15.26
CA ASP A 186 17.98 -8.14 16.48
C ASP A 186 16.88 -8.84 17.30
N PHE A 187 15.62 -8.45 17.10
CA PHE A 187 14.43 -9.08 17.72
C PHE A 187 13.91 -10.29 16.95
N VAL A 188 14.38 -10.53 15.72
CA VAL A 188 14.07 -11.77 15.01
C VAL A 188 14.74 -12.93 15.75
N CYS A 189 14.04 -14.05 15.89
CA CYS A 189 14.52 -15.31 16.47
C CYS A 189 13.66 -16.49 15.95
N GLU A 190 14.00 -17.71 16.36
CA GLU A 190 13.30 -18.94 15.94
C GLU A 190 11.82 -18.95 16.35
N SER A 191 11.45 -18.20 17.41
CA SER A 191 10.08 -18.03 17.87
C SER A 191 9.39 -16.78 17.32
N SER A 192 9.97 -16.12 16.31
CA SER A 192 9.34 -14.94 15.70
C SER A 192 8.40 -15.31 14.57
N LEU A 193 7.31 -14.54 14.47
CA LEU A 193 6.63 -14.29 13.20
C LEU A 193 7.23 -13.02 12.60
N VAL A 194 7.82 -13.14 11.41
CA VAL A 194 8.32 -11.99 10.66
C VAL A 194 7.31 -11.61 9.58
N PHE A 195 6.87 -10.35 9.59
CA PHE A 195 6.01 -9.79 8.56
C PHE A 195 6.81 -8.77 7.74
N ALA A 196 7.09 -9.08 6.48
CA ALA A 196 7.98 -8.30 5.61
C ALA A 196 7.43 -8.18 4.18
N VAL A 197 6.13 -7.89 4.03
CA VAL A 197 5.46 -7.83 2.73
C VAL A 197 6.05 -6.75 1.82
N HIS A 198 6.26 -7.07 0.53
CA HIS A 198 6.82 -6.17 -0.49
C HIS A 198 8.19 -5.56 -0.19
N CYS A 199 8.93 -6.14 0.77
CA CYS A 199 10.30 -5.74 1.05
C CYS A 199 11.26 -6.13 -0.08
N TYR A 200 12.35 -5.37 -0.19
CA TYR A 200 13.47 -5.67 -1.09
C TYR A 200 14.27 -6.88 -0.60
N ILE A 201 15.03 -7.48 -1.53
CA ILE A 201 15.88 -8.66 -1.29
C ILE A 201 16.83 -8.48 -0.09
N GLU A 202 17.35 -7.27 0.12
CA GLU A 202 18.28 -6.97 1.22
C GLU A 202 17.69 -7.17 2.62
N ILE A 203 16.38 -6.96 2.76
CA ILE A 203 15.67 -7.23 4.03
C ILE A 203 15.69 -8.73 4.31
N TYR A 204 15.41 -9.54 3.28
CA TYR A 204 15.43 -11.00 3.39
C TYR A 204 16.85 -11.54 3.59
N LYS A 205 17.85 -11.00 2.88
CA LYS A 205 19.28 -11.30 3.09
C LYS A 205 19.70 -11.00 4.53
N SER A 206 19.24 -9.88 5.09
CA SER A 206 19.52 -9.49 6.48
C SER A 206 18.85 -10.38 7.53
N ILE A 207 17.69 -10.97 7.23
CA ILE A 207 17.04 -11.98 8.09
C ILE A 207 17.81 -13.30 8.00
N ALA A 208 18.09 -13.76 6.78
CA ALA A 208 18.70 -15.06 6.54
C ALA A 208 20.15 -15.14 7.01
N SER A 209 20.94 -14.09 6.81
CA SER A 209 22.36 -14.01 7.23
C SER A 209 22.56 -14.11 8.75
N ARG A 210 21.54 -13.77 9.55
CA ARG A 210 21.59 -13.91 11.01
C ARG A 210 21.32 -15.35 11.49
N ASN A 211 21.03 -16.30 10.58
CA ASN A 211 20.74 -17.71 10.85
C ASN A 211 19.67 -17.95 11.93
N LYS A 212 18.66 -17.07 12.00
CA LYS A 212 17.64 -17.11 13.08
C LYS A 212 16.35 -17.83 12.70
N ALA A 213 16.30 -18.46 11.52
CA ALA A 213 15.24 -19.32 11.00
C ALA A 213 13.85 -19.13 11.66
N PRO A 214 13.12 -18.03 11.37
CA PRO A 214 11.86 -17.72 12.05
C PRO A 214 10.82 -18.85 11.95
N ALA A 215 9.94 -18.94 12.95
CA ALA A 215 8.85 -19.91 12.97
C ALA A 215 7.88 -19.71 11.81
N VAL A 216 7.60 -18.43 11.51
CA VAL A 216 6.72 -18.01 10.42
C VAL A 216 7.31 -16.79 9.74
N ILE A 217 7.33 -16.78 8.40
CA ILE A 217 7.65 -15.60 7.60
C ILE A 217 6.45 -15.31 6.70
N ILE A 218 5.90 -14.11 6.78
CA ILE A 218 4.89 -13.60 5.88
C ILE A 218 5.55 -12.52 5.04
N GLY A 219 5.75 -12.78 3.75
CA GLY A 219 6.55 -11.90 2.91
C GLY A 219 6.46 -12.23 1.42
N THR A 220 7.17 -11.43 0.63
CA THR A 220 7.41 -11.61 -0.79
C THR A 220 7.85 -13.04 -1.09
N LYS A 221 7.28 -13.61 -2.14
CA LYS A 221 7.58 -14.95 -2.64
C LYS A 221 9.06 -15.04 -3.01
N MET A 222 9.81 -15.94 -2.37
CA MET A 222 11.27 -16.10 -2.58
C MET A 222 11.64 -16.35 -4.05
N ASP A 223 10.80 -17.07 -4.81
CA ASP A 223 10.99 -17.30 -6.25
C ASP A 223 11.11 -16.01 -7.08
N ASN A 224 10.55 -14.89 -6.60
CA ASN A 224 10.68 -13.61 -7.28
C ASN A 224 12.13 -13.12 -7.31
N PHE A 225 12.95 -13.51 -6.33
CA PHE A 225 14.36 -13.12 -6.24
C PHE A 225 15.27 -13.98 -7.12
N LYS A 226 14.90 -15.24 -7.39
CA LYS A 226 15.66 -16.14 -8.29
C LYS A 226 15.75 -15.63 -9.72
N ARG A 227 14.73 -14.88 -10.16
CA ARG A 227 14.69 -14.27 -11.49
C ARG A 227 15.74 -13.17 -11.70
N MET A 228 16.46 -12.79 -10.65
CA MET A 228 17.48 -11.74 -10.66
C MET A 228 18.91 -12.30 -10.54
N GLU A 229 19.11 -13.62 -10.71
CA GLU A 229 20.41 -14.32 -10.69
C GLU A 229 21.29 -13.95 -11.90
N ASN A 230 21.73 -12.70 -11.98
CA ASN A 230 22.60 -12.19 -13.03
C ASN A 230 24.06 -11.99 -12.58
N SER A 231 24.37 -12.28 -11.31
CA SER A 231 25.68 -12.13 -10.70
C SER A 231 25.88 -13.16 -9.58
N LEU A 232 27.15 -13.41 -9.20
CA LEU A 232 27.49 -14.36 -8.15
C LEU A 232 26.85 -13.99 -6.79
N ASP A 233 26.87 -12.70 -6.41
CA ASP A 233 26.25 -12.24 -5.16
C ASP A 233 24.73 -12.49 -5.13
N MET A 234 24.06 -12.38 -6.28
CA MET A 234 22.62 -12.70 -6.38
C MET A 234 22.35 -14.20 -6.30
N ILE A 235 23.22 -15.04 -6.84
CA ILE A 235 23.13 -16.50 -6.71
C ILE A 235 23.32 -16.91 -5.26
N GLU A 236 24.35 -16.39 -4.58
CA GLU A 236 24.59 -16.65 -3.15
C GLU A 236 23.41 -16.17 -2.29
N THR A 237 22.87 -15.00 -2.60
CA THR A 237 21.69 -14.47 -1.91
C THR A 237 20.47 -15.38 -2.14
N ALA A 238 20.21 -15.82 -3.37
CA ALA A 238 19.10 -16.73 -3.67
C ALA A 238 19.21 -18.06 -2.91
N LEU A 239 20.41 -18.66 -2.85
CA LEU A 239 20.67 -19.86 -2.05
C LEU A 239 20.43 -19.63 -0.56
N LEU A 240 20.88 -18.49 -0.03
CA LEU A 240 20.65 -18.11 1.36
C LEU A 240 19.15 -17.97 1.68
N LEU A 241 18.36 -17.39 0.77
CA LEU A 241 16.91 -17.27 0.93
C LEU A 241 16.21 -18.63 0.84
N ASP A 242 16.64 -19.51 -0.06
CA ASP A 242 16.11 -20.87 -0.18
C ASP A 242 16.35 -21.67 1.12
N ASN A 243 17.57 -21.62 1.65
CA ASN A 243 17.91 -22.29 2.92
C ASN A 243 17.07 -21.77 4.10
N MET A 244 16.79 -20.46 4.14
CA MET A 244 15.96 -19.87 5.21
C MET A 244 14.54 -20.49 5.27
N VAL A 245 13.98 -20.86 4.11
CA VAL A 245 12.60 -21.37 3.98
C VAL A 245 12.51 -22.84 3.60
N GLU A 246 13.62 -23.58 3.53
CA GLU A 246 13.66 -24.98 3.08
C GLU A 246 12.73 -25.89 3.90
N GLU A 247 12.71 -25.72 5.23
CA GLU A 247 11.87 -26.51 6.14
C GLU A 247 10.43 -25.96 6.28
N CYS A 248 10.07 -24.95 5.48
CA CYS A 248 8.77 -24.31 5.53
C CYS A 248 7.78 -24.93 4.53
N GLU A 249 6.52 -24.99 4.94
CA GLU A 249 5.40 -25.04 4.01
C GLU A 249 5.18 -23.63 3.46
N ALA A 250 5.15 -23.47 2.13
CA ALA A 250 4.77 -22.20 1.51
C ALA A 250 3.28 -22.23 1.15
N ILE A 251 2.52 -21.26 1.67
CA ILE A 251 1.08 -21.11 1.48
C ILE A 251 0.81 -19.73 0.88
N ASP A 252 -0.15 -19.63 -0.04
CA ASP A 252 -0.58 -18.33 -0.56
C ASP A 252 -1.20 -17.47 0.55
N PHE A 253 -0.73 -16.23 0.68
CA PHE A 253 -1.39 -15.26 1.54
C PHE A 253 -2.71 -14.81 0.86
N PRO A 254 -3.84 -14.73 1.58
CA PRO A 254 -5.10 -14.28 1.00
C PRO A 254 -5.00 -12.89 0.36
N GLN A 255 -5.51 -12.76 -0.86
CA GLN A 255 -5.32 -11.56 -1.68
C GLN A 255 -6.47 -10.56 -1.52
N ILE A 256 -6.13 -9.29 -1.30
CA ILE A 256 -7.02 -8.14 -1.50
C ILE A 256 -6.29 -7.12 -2.39
N ARG A 257 -6.89 -6.81 -3.54
CA ARG A 257 -6.30 -5.92 -4.57
C ARG A 257 -4.85 -6.35 -4.89
N TYR A 258 -3.91 -5.43 -4.81
CA TYR A 258 -2.47 -5.66 -4.93
C TYR A 258 -1.74 -5.50 -3.59
N ASP A 259 -2.47 -5.35 -2.48
CA ASP A 259 -1.85 -5.01 -1.18
C ASP A 259 -1.02 -6.18 -0.62
N PHE A 260 -1.23 -7.40 -1.11
CA PHE A 260 -0.47 -8.62 -0.78
C PHE A 260 0.00 -9.36 -2.03
N SER A 261 0.15 -8.68 -3.17
CA SER A 261 0.63 -9.33 -4.40
C SER A 261 1.95 -10.06 -4.14
N ASP A 262 2.10 -11.25 -4.71
CA ASP A 262 3.28 -12.10 -4.51
C ASP A 262 3.64 -12.39 -3.04
N THR A 263 2.67 -12.37 -2.13
CA THR A 263 2.90 -12.67 -0.71
C THR A 263 2.63 -14.14 -0.40
N LYS A 264 3.56 -14.77 0.32
CA LYS A 264 3.45 -16.13 0.84
C LYS A 264 3.55 -16.11 2.36
N ILE A 265 2.97 -17.14 2.97
CA ILE A 265 3.23 -17.55 4.34
C ILE A 265 4.16 -18.75 4.28
N TYR A 266 5.39 -18.57 4.74
CA TYR A 266 6.36 -19.65 4.96
C TYR A 266 6.26 -20.11 6.40
N TRP A 267 5.80 -21.33 6.58
CA TRP A 267 5.48 -21.89 7.89
C TRP A 267 6.35 -23.09 8.21
N ARG A 268 7.18 -23.01 9.26
CA ARG A 268 8.12 -24.09 9.58
C ARG A 268 7.41 -25.37 10.05
N LYS A 269 7.69 -26.51 9.39
CA LYS A 269 6.99 -27.79 9.64
C LYS A 269 7.56 -28.61 10.80
N LYS A 270 8.87 -28.56 10.99
CA LYS A 270 9.60 -29.26 12.06
C LYS A 270 10.62 -28.28 12.62
N LEU A 271 10.86 -28.36 13.92
CA LEU A 271 11.96 -27.60 14.52
C LEU A 271 13.13 -28.54 14.64
N ASN A 272 14.32 -28.03 14.30
CA ASN A 272 15.55 -28.65 14.75
C ASN A 272 15.54 -28.58 16.27
N SER A 273 15.38 -29.76 16.88
CA SER A 273 15.48 -29.95 18.31
C SER A 273 16.96 -29.98 18.68
N THR A 274 17.67 -28.86 18.52
CA THR A 274 18.96 -28.71 19.18
C THR A 274 18.68 -28.38 20.64
N TYR A 275 18.50 -29.43 21.42
CA TYR A 275 18.57 -29.38 22.88
C TYR A 275 19.93 -28.78 23.27
N SER A 276 19.92 -27.62 23.91
CA SER A 276 20.90 -27.31 24.94
C SER A 276 20.27 -27.68 26.28
N ASN A 277 20.30 -28.98 26.57
CA ASN A 277 20.43 -29.43 27.95
C ASN A 277 21.89 -29.17 28.32
N ASP A 278 22.19 -27.98 28.84
CA ASP A 278 23.33 -27.83 29.73
C ASP A 278 22.79 -27.44 31.10
N LYS A 279 23.23 -28.24 32.06
CA LYS A 279 22.91 -28.21 33.49
C LYS A 279 23.40 -26.94 34.16
#